data_AF-A0A484P280-F1
#
_entry.id   AF-A0A484P280-F1
#
_cell.length_a   1.000
_cell.length_b   1.000
_cell.length_c   1.000
_cell.angle_alpha   90.00
_cell.angle_beta   90.00
_cell.angle_gamma   90.00
#
_symmetry.space_group_name_H-M   'P 1'
#
loop_
_entity.id
_entity.type
_entity.pdbx_description
1 polymer ?
#
loop_
_entity_poly.entity_id
_entity_poly.type
_entity_poly.pdbx_seq_one_letter_code
_entity_poly.pdbx_strand_id
1 'polypeptide(L)'
;MSQTFDPITLELLWTRMISIVDEAAAAMVRTSFSTIVRESNDFACVLTTADGRSVAQATNSIPSFMNTMPRTIRHFLDAYPLDTLEPGDVLITNDIWMGTGHLPDISVAKPVFQNGRVVAWAGSVAHAPDIGGRIRSADAREVYEEGLQIPVMKVMRRGEIDPTFEMILRKNVREPDQVMGDLYAQFTALRMIESRMLALLEERKLDTLDGLAAEIHARSEKAMRDAIRALPDGEYRHHAVSDGLDQPVKLAITLTVKGDEIEVDYAGTDGQVPRSINVCLAYTIAYTCYGLRAVLLPNVPNNEGVMAPIHVKAPLGSILNSTPPAAGGARALIGHFVPMMVIGALSQAMPERAIAQVGSPLWCVNLSGVRETGKPFTNLFFMNGGYGASQKQDGANVLSWPSNISSTPVEMIEKMSPLHVRHRKLRDDAGGAGLHRGGTGQAIALENRNKTPIVVSFMAERTRNEAAAQGLAGGEAGAPGAVILNGKPVNPKVQHVLNPGEVVELLTPGGGGYGPAKDRKKDAAAADLADGYVTRAAQH
;
A
#
# COMPACT_ATOMS: atom_id res chain seq x y z
N MET A 1 -1.81 36.00 -13.95
CA MET A 1 -1.15 35.66 -15.23
C MET A 1 -0.37 34.39 -14.96
N SER A 2 -0.60 33.29 -15.71
CA SER A 2 0.21 32.08 -15.51
C SER A 2 1.65 32.39 -15.90
N GLN A 3 2.60 32.21 -14.99
CA GLN A 3 4.01 32.20 -15.35
C GLN A 3 4.22 31.06 -16.33
N THR A 4 4.65 31.37 -17.55
CA THR A 4 5.03 30.37 -18.55
C THR A 4 6.42 29.87 -18.20
N PHE A 5 6.55 28.59 -17.87
CA PHE A 5 7.85 27.94 -17.64
C PHE A 5 8.30 27.29 -18.95
N ASP A 6 9.54 27.56 -19.37
CA ASP A 6 10.14 26.78 -20.45
C ASP A 6 10.32 25.31 -20.00
N PRO A 7 10.35 24.35 -20.94
CA PRO A 7 10.38 22.92 -20.59
C PRO A 7 11.58 22.51 -19.74
N ILE A 8 12.75 23.13 -19.93
CA ILE A 8 13.97 22.78 -19.19
C ILE A 8 13.84 23.26 -17.76
N THR A 9 13.42 24.52 -17.56
CA THR A 9 13.20 25.07 -16.22
C THR A 9 12.14 24.28 -15.46
N LEU A 10 11.03 23.93 -16.10
CA LEU A 10 9.97 23.13 -15.50
C LEU A 10 10.48 21.78 -14.98
N GLU A 11 11.19 21.04 -15.84
CA GLU A 11 11.72 19.72 -15.51
C GLU A 11 12.74 19.79 -14.35
N LEU A 12 13.63 20.79 -14.37
CA LEU A 12 14.60 21.02 -13.30
C LEU A 12 13.91 21.34 -11.98
N LEU A 13 12.89 22.21 -11.98
CA LEU A 13 12.16 22.57 -10.76
C LEU A 13 11.36 21.39 -10.22
N TRP A 14 10.69 20.63 -11.08
CA TRP A 14 9.91 19.47 -10.65
C TRP A 14 10.79 18.36 -10.10
N THR A 15 11.88 18.03 -10.79
CA THR A 15 12.88 17.05 -10.32
C THR A 15 13.47 17.48 -8.98
N ARG A 16 13.74 18.77 -8.77
CA ARG A 16 14.19 19.29 -7.46
C ARG A 16 13.11 19.12 -6.39
N MET A 17 11.85 19.40 -6.67
CA MET A 17 10.76 19.16 -5.70
C MET A 17 10.64 17.68 -5.33
N ILE A 18 10.74 16.76 -6.31
CA ILE A 18 10.76 15.31 -6.03
C ILE A 18 11.97 14.97 -5.15
N SER A 19 13.16 15.50 -5.48
CA SER A 19 14.39 15.28 -4.71
C SER A 19 14.28 15.77 -3.26
N ILE A 20 13.58 16.88 -3.00
CA ILE A 20 13.31 17.38 -1.64
C ILE A 20 12.49 16.37 -0.85
N VAL A 21 11.46 15.82 -1.47
CA VAL A 21 10.58 14.84 -0.83
C VAL A 21 11.32 13.49 -0.63
N ASP A 22 12.20 13.11 -1.56
CA ASP A 22 13.07 11.95 -1.44
C ASP A 22 14.12 12.09 -0.32
N GLU A 23 14.69 13.29 -0.14
CA GLU A 23 15.60 13.59 0.98
C GLU A 23 14.89 13.38 2.32
N ALA A 24 13.65 13.87 2.43
CA ALA A 24 12.81 13.72 3.62
C ALA A 24 12.41 12.26 3.88
N ALA A 25 12.06 11.51 2.83
CA ALA A 25 11.80 10.07 2.91
C ALA A 25 13.03 9.30 3.43
N ALA A 26 14.21 9.59 2.88
CA ALA A 26 15.46 8.98 3.31
C ALA A 26 15.81 9.34 4.76
N ALA A 27 15.47 10.55 5.22
CA ALA A 27 15.60 10.93 6.62
C ALA A 27 14.67 10.12 7.52
N MET A 28 13.39 9.95 7.15
CA MET A 28 12.46 9.12 7.93
C MET A 28 12.97 7.69 8.10
N VAL A 29 13.46 7.05 7.04
CA VAL A 29 14.03 5.69 7.13
C VAL A 29 15.15 5.64 8.17
N ARG A 30 16.02 6.65 8.21
CA ARG A 30 17.17 6.69 9.14
C ARG A 30 16.81 7.05 10.58
N THR A 31 15.74 7.82 10.80
CA THR A 31 15.39 8.33 12.12
C THR A 31 14.20 7.63 12.77
N SER A 32 13.48 6.78 12.03
CA SER A 32 12.37 5.99 12.58
C SER A 32 12.87 4.89 13.49
N PHE A 33 12.07 4.60 14.51
CA PHE A 33 12.36 3.65 15.57
C PHE A 33 11.84 2.26 15.20
N SER A 34 10.70 2.19 14.51
CA SER A 34 10.12 0.92 14.10
C SER A 34 10.77 0.34 12.83
N THR A 35 10.78 -0.98 12.74
CA THR A 35 11.23 -1.69 11.53
C THR A 35 10.21 -1.67 10.40
N ILE A 36 8.96 -1.28 10.69
CA ILE A 36 7.93 -1.08 9.68
C ILE A 36 8.35 0.06 8.74
N VAL A 37 8.80 1.18 9.29
CA VAL A 37 9.31 2.29 8.48
C VAL A 37 10.75 1.99 8.00
N ARG A 38 11.65 1.58 8.90
CA ARG A 38 13.09 1.46 8.58
C ARG A 38 13.43 0.32 7.61
N GLU A 39 12.80 -0.84 7.77
CA GLU A 39 13.13 -2.04 6.98
C GLU A 39 12.09 -2.29 5.89
N SER A 40 10.82 -1.98 6.16
CA SER A 40 9.70 -2.37 5.29
C SER A 40 9.23 -1.23 4.38
N ASN A 41 9.65 0.01 4.62
CA ASN A 41 9.28 1.22 3.86
C ASN A 41 7.77 1.51 3.81
N ASP A 42 7.04 1.24 4.90
CA ASP A 42 5.60 1.49 4.98
C ASP A 42 5.28 2.96 5.37
N PHE A 43 5.54 3.87 4.43
CA PHE A 43 5.33 5.31 4.61
C PHE A 43 5.22 6.09 3.28
N ALA A 44 4.87 7.38 3.38
CA ALA A 44 4.97 8.38 2.32
C ALA A 44 5.45 9.73 2.85
N CYS A 45 6.09 10.48 1.95
CA CYS A 45 6.19 11.92 2.04
C CYS A 45 5.58 12.54 0.77
N VAL A 46 4.83 13.63 0.94
CA VAL A 46 4.10 14.32 -0.14
C VAL A 46 4.26 15.83 0.03
N LEU A 47 4.40 16.53 -1.09
CA LEU A 47 4.31 17.98 -1.19
C LEU A 47 3.04 18.34 -1.96
N THR A 48 2.22 19.22 -1.40
CA THR A 48 1.00 19.71 -2.04
C THR A 48 0.97 21.24 -2.12
N THR A 49 0.18 21.78 -3.04
CA THR A 49 -0.16 23.21 -3.12
C THR A 49 -0.95 23.65 -1.87
N ALA A 50 -1.13 24.96 -1.68
CA ALA A 50 -1.86 25.50 -0.53
C ALA A 50 -3.31 24.98 -0.40
N ASP A 51 -3.95 24.64 -1.53
CA ASP A 51 -5.29 24.05 -1.62
C ASP A 51 -5.30 22.50 -1.55
N GLY A 52 -4.15 21.87 -1.26
CA GLY A 52 -4.06 20.43 -1.02
C GLY A 52 -4.04 19.56 -2.27
N ARG A 53 -3.63 20.09 -3.44
CA ARG A 53 -3.41 19.27 -4.65
C ARG A 53 -1.98 18.75 -4.71
N SER A 54 -1.81 17.47 -5.03
CA SER A 54 -0.51 16.80 -5.05
C SER A 54 0.42 17.37 -6.11
N VAL A 55 1.66 17.71 -5.74
CA VAL A 55 2.68 18.22 -6.68
C VAL A 55 3.85 17.24 -6.82
N ALA A 56 4.32 16.70 -5.70
CA ALA A 56 5.41 15.74 -5.68
C ALA A 56 5.20 14.74 -4.55
N GLN A 57 5.63 13.50 -4.78
CA GLN A 57 5.66 12.41 -3.82
C GLN A 57 7.04 11.77 -3.86
N ALA A 58 7.48 11.21 -2.73
CA ALA A 58 8.71 10.41 -2.70
C ALA A 58 8.64 9.28 -3.73
N THR A 59 9.73 9.08 -4.46
CA THR A 59 9.88 8.07 -5.51
C THR A 59 9.60 6.67 -4.99
N ASN A 60 10.10 6.37 -3.79
CA ASN A 60 9.84 5.11 -3.08
C ASN A 60 8.76 5.32 -2.02
N SER A 61 7.50 5.14 -2.41
CA SER A 61 6.36 5.31 -1.51
C SER A 61 5.25 4.30 -1.83
N ILE A 62 4.47 3.92 -0.81
CA ILE A 62 3.33 3.04 -1.02
C ILE A 62 2.31 3.73 -1.94
N PRO A 63 1.81 3.03 -2.99
CA PRO A 63 0.92 3.65 -3.96
C PRO A 63 -0.38 4.22 -3.41
N SER A 64 -0.98 3.67 -2.35
CA SER A 64 -2.20 4.25 -1.79
C SER A 64 -2.06 5.72 -1.40
N PHE A 65 -0.87 6.12 -0.98
CA PHE A 65 -0.62 7.48 -0.49
C PHE A 65 -0.62 8.53 -1.60
N MET A 66 -0.57 8.14 -2.88
CA MET A 66 -0.62 9.07 -4.02
C MET A 66 -1.92 9.90 -4.04
N ASN A 67 -3.00 9.36 -3.48
CA ASN A 67 -4.31 10.02 -3.45
C ASN A 67 -4.84 10.20 -2.02
N THR A 68 -4.57 9.27 -1.10
CA THR A 68 -5.09 9.41 0.27
C THR A 68 -4.49 10.61 0.99
N MET A 69 -3.18 10.87 0.90
CA MET A 69 -2.55 11.99 1.63
C MET A 69 -3.05 13.37 1.16
N PRO A 70 -3.09 13.69 -0.15
CA PRO A 70 -3.70 14.93 -0.63
C PRO A 70 -5.16 15.08 -0.19
N ARG A 71 -5.94 13.99 -0.17
CA ARG A 71 -7.32 13.99 0.33
C ARG A 71 -7.39 14.27 1.83
N THR A 72 -6.50 13.69 2.64
CA THR A 72 -6.37 14.00 4.08
C THR A 72 -6.07 15.48 4.30
N ILE A 73 -5.19 16.09 3.49
CA ILE A 73 -4.87 17.52 3.60
C ILE A 73 -6.11 18.39 3.28
N ARG A 74 -6.95 17.98 2.33
CA ARG A 74 -8.21 18.69 2.08
C ARG A 74 -9.18 18.60 3.27
N HIS A 75 -9.26 17.44 3.94
CA HIS A 75 -10.02 17.32 5.19
C HIS A 75 -9.44 18.16 6.34
N PHE A 76 -8.10 18.29 6.40
CA PHE A 76 -7.45 19.23 7.30
C PHE A 76 -7.82 20.68 7.02
N LEU A 77 -7.90 21.08 5.74
CA LEU A 77 -8.32 22.42 5.33
C LEU A 77 -9.80 22.69 5.67
N ASP A 78 -10.67 21.70 5.53
CA ASP A 78 -12.08 21.81 5.90
C ASP A 78 -12.24 22.08 7.41
N ALA A 79 -11.43 21.42 8.25
CA ALA A 79 -11.48 21.55 9.71
C ALA A 79 -10.70 22.77 10.25
N TYR A 80 -9.59 23.12 9.59
CA TYR A 80 -8.71 24.23 9.93
C TYR A 80 -8.41 25.07 8.68
N PRO A 81 -9.30 26.02 8.34
CA PRO A 81 -9.10 26.95 7.24
C PRO A 81 -7.77 27.71 7.36
N LEU A 82 -7.21 28.13 6.23
CA LEU A 82 -5.84 28.68 6.15
C LEU A 82 -5.57 29.87 7.09
N ASP A 83 -6.57 30.71 7.33
CA ASP A 83 -6.51 31.87 8.22
C ASP A 83 -6.50 31.52 9.72
N THR A 84 -6.76 30.25 10.06
CA THR A 84 -6.73 29.72 11.43
C THR A 84 -5.39 29.04 11.80
N LEU A 85 -4.46 28.98 10.85
CA LEU A 85 -3.18 28.31 10.98
C LEU A 85 -2.06 29.30 11.28
N GLU A 86 -1.10 28.88 12.09
CA GLU A 86 0.09 29.67 12.42
C GLU A 86 1.38 28.93 12.00
N PRO A 87 2.47 29.66 11.70
CA PRO A 87 3.77 29.04 11.44
C PRO A 87 4.18 28.08 12.57
N GLY A 88 4.54 26.85 12.20
CA GLY A 88 4.94 25.81 13.15
C GLY A 88 3.79 24.91 13.64
N ASP A 89 2.54 25.17 13.25
CA ASP A 89 1.46 24.21 13.48
C ASP A 89 1.69 22.90 12.73
N VAL A 90 1.23 21.78 13.28
CA VAL A 90 1.16 20.47 12.59
C VAL A 90 -0.19 19.84 12.89
N LEU A 91 -0.85 19.37 11.82
CA LEU A 91 -2.13 18.67 11.89
C LEU A 91 -1.89 17.16 11.86
N ILE A 92 -2.78 16.40 12.53
CA ILE A 92 -2.72 14.95 12.64
C ILE A 92 -4.10 14.32 12.48
N THR A 93 -4.14 13.10 11.94
CA THR A 93 -5.27 12.17 12.09
C THR A 93 -4.83 10.75 11.70
N ASN A 94 -5.57 9.74 12.15
CA ASN A 94 -5.55 8.40 11.58
C ASN A 94 -6.96 7.90 11.22
N ASP A 95 -7.91 8.82 11.07
CA ASP A 95 -9.29 8.50 10.74
C ASP A 95 -9.38 7.63 9.48
N ILE A 96 -10.19 6.58 9.53
CA ILE A 96 -10.29 5.59 8.46
C ILE A 96 -10.89 6.20 7.17
N TRP A 97 -11.88 7.08 7.28
CA TRP A 97 -12.64 7.59 6.13
C TRP A 97 -12.04 8.87 5.55
N MET A 98 -11.39 9.67 6.39
CA MET A 98 -10.68 10.90 6.02
C MET A 98 -9.21 10.66 5.68
N GLY A 99 -8.60 9.63 6.29
CA GLY A 99 -7.21 9.25 6.09
C GLY A 99 -7.03 8.15 5.06
N THR A 100 -6.38 7.05 5.46
CA THR A 100 -5.88 6.03 4.53
C THR A 100 -6.71 4.74 4.52
N GLY A 101 -7.72 4.62 5.37
CA GLY A 101 -8.56 3.41 5.46
C GLY A 101 -8.21 2.44 6.60
N HIS A 102 -7.23 2.74 7.45
CA HIS A 102 -6.99 1.99 8.70
C HIS A 102 -6.26 2.84 9.74
N LEU A 103 -6.43 2.50 11.03
CA LEU A 103 -5.88 3.29 12.15
C LEU A 103 -4.34 3.28 12.30
N PRO A 104 -3.60 2.22 11.90
CA PRO A 104 -2.15 2.25 12.07
C PRO A 104 -1.44 3.33 11.24
N ASP A 105 -2.00 3.77 10.12
CA ASP A 105 -1.42 4.85 9.33
C ASP A 105 -1.72 6.20 9.96
N ILE A 106 -0.71 6.83 10.56
CA ILE A 106 -0.85 8.16 11.13
C ILE A 106 -0.43 9.20 10.07
N SER A 107 -1.39 10.02 9.67
CA SER A 107 -1.21 11.10 8.71
C SER A 107 -0.92 12.41 9.44
N VAL A 108 0.16 13.09 9.06
CA VAL A 108 0.52 14.41 9.59
C VAL A 108 0.80 15.39 8.46
N ALA A 109 0.44 16.65 8.65
CA ALA A 109 0.72 17.70 7.68
C ALA A 109 1.14 19.01 8.34
N LYS A 110 2.13 19.67 7.74
CA LYS A 110 2.63 20.97 8.15
C LYS A 110 2.36 22.01 7.05
N PRO A 111 1.62 23.09 7.34
CA PRO A 111 1.50 24.22 6.43
C PRO A 111 2.86 24.93 6.30
N VAL A 112 3.27 25.23 5.07
CA VAL A 112 4.50 25.97 4.79
C VAL A 112 4.18 27.44 4.57
N PHE A 113 4.75 28.31 5.41
CA PHE A 113 4.52 29.74 5.36
C PHE A 113 5.64 30.49 4.65
N GLN A 114 5.27 31.41 3.75
CA GLN A 114 6.15 32.41 3.17
C GLN A 114 5.44 33.77 3.22
N ASN A 115 6.10 34.80 3.75
CA ASN A 115 5.52 36.16 3.86
C ASN A 115 4.12 36.20 4.53
N GLY A 116 3.92 35.39 5.57
CA GLY A 116 2.67 35.36 6.34
C GLY A 116 1.50 34.61 5.67
N ARG A 117 1.71 33.98 4.50
CA ARG A 117 0.71 33.13 3.83
C ARG A 117 1.18 31.69 3.71
N VAL A 118 0.23 30.76 3.72
CA VAL A 118 0.49 29.36 3.38
C VAL A 118 0.67 29.24 1.87
N VAL A 119 1.80 28.69 1.43
CA VAL A 119 2.15 28.52 0.01
C VAL A 119 2.18 27.05 -0.43
N ALA A 120 2.23 26.12 0.52
CA ALA A 120 2.30 24.69 0.29
C ALA A 120 1.98 23.93 1.58
N TRP A 121 1.86 22.60 1.46
CA TRP A 121 1.88 21.69 2.61
C TRP A 121 2.92 20.60 2.43
N ALA A 122 3.67 20.35 3.50
CA ALA A 122 4.43 19.12 3.66
C ALA A 122 3.54 18.08 4.34
N GLY A 123 3.38 16.90 3.74
CA GLY A 123 2.58 15.79 4.26
C GLY A 123 3.42 14.54 4.47
N SER A 124 3.09 13.76 5.49
CA SER A 124 3.66 12.44 5.73
C SER A 124 2.61 11.48 6.27
N VAL A 125 2.72 10.22 5.87
CA VAL A 125 1.98 9.10 6.46
C VAL A 125 2.99 8.03 6.82
N ALA A 126 2.86 7.42 8.00
CA ALA A 126 3.66 6.27 8.39
C ALA A 126 2.80 5.28 9.17
N HIS A 127 3.03 3.99 8.94
CA HIS A 127 2.38 2.94 9.70
C HIS A 127 3.03 2.81 11.08
N ALA A 128 2.28 3.18 12.12
CA ALA A 128 2.71 3.03 13.50
C ALA A 128 2.85 1.54 13.89
N PRO A 129 3.85 1.16 14.70
CA PRO A 129 4.04 -0.22 15.14
C PRO A 129 2.91 -0.74 16.04
N ASP A 130 2.18 0.15 16.69
CA ASP A 130 1.03 -0.17 17.51
C ASP A 130 0.09 1.05 17.60
N ILE A 131 -1.22 0.79 17.61
CA ILE A 131 -2.26 1.82 17.80
C ILE A 131 -3.21 1.44 18.95
N GLY A 132 -2.83 0.49 19.81
CA GLY A 132 -3.68 -0.05 20.85
C GLY A 132 -4.67 -1.09 20.32
N GLY A 133 -5.89 -1.12 20.87
CA GLY A 133 -6.96 -2.01 20.42
C GLY A 133 -6.70 -3.50 20.65
N ARG A 134 -7.43 -4.36 19.94
CA ARG A 134 -7.17 -5.80 19.88
C ARG A 134 -5.84 -6.06 19.16
N ILE A 135 -5.20 -7.20 19.44
CA ILE A 135 -4.05 -7.64 18.64
C ILE A 135 -4.52 -7.74 17.18
N ARG A 136 -3.80 -7.04 16.30
CA ARG A 136 -4.19 -6.87 14.90
C ARG A 136 -4.44 -8.23 14.22
N SER A 137 -5.66 -8.37 13.74
CA SER A 137 -6.14 -9.52 12.96
C SER A 137 -7.22 -9.05 12.00
N ALA A 138 -7.65 -9.94 11.12
CA ALA A 138 -8.80 -9.69 10.24
C ALA A 138 -10.16 -9.79 10.98
N ASP A 139 -10.16 -10.09 12.28
CA ASP A 139 -11.34 -10.51 13.04
C ASP A 139 -12.08 -9.38 13.76
N ALA A 140 -11.47 -8.20 13.89
CA ALA A 140 -12.14 -7.04 14.51
C ALA A 140 -13.43 -6.68 13.76
N ARG A 141 -14.53 -6.46 14.49
CA ARG A 141 -15.86 -6.28 13.86
C ARG A 141 -16.17 -4.81 13.62
N GLU A 142 -15.68 -3.94 14.49
CA GLU A 142 -15.91 -2.50 14.45
C GLU A 142 -14.58 -1.74 14.63
N VAL A 143 -14.48 -0.54 14.06
CA VAL A 143 -13.28 0.32 14.16
C VAL A 143 -12.86 0.58 15.61
N TYR A 144 -13.80 0.57 16.56
CA TYR A 144 -13.53 0.78 17.99
C TYR A 144 -12.69 -0.35 18.60
N GLU A 145 -12.70 -1.53 18.00
CA GLU A 145 -11.85 -2.65 18.42
C GLU A 145 -10.40 -2.50 17.92
N GLU A 146 -10.15 -1.62 16.94
CA GLU A 146 -8.87 -1.51 16.24
C GLU A 146 -7.88 -0.58 16.95
N GLY A 147 -8.33 0.23 17.90
CA GLY A 147 -7.48 1.03 18.77
C GLY A 147 -7.80 2.52 18.77
N LEU A 148 -6.76 3.32 19.01
CA LEU A 148 -6.86 4.76 19.17
C LEU A 148 -7.26 5.42 17.85
N GLN A 149 -8.37 6.15 17.89
CA GLN A 149 -8.81 7.01 16.81
C GLN A 149 -8.42 8.46 17.14
N ILE A 150 -7.55 9.03 16.31
CA ILE A 150 -7.06 10.40 16.40
C ILE A 150 -7.91 11.24 15.43
N PRO A 151 -8.83 12.07 15.95
CA PRO A 151 -9.60 12.96 15.09
C PRO A 151 -8.67 13.99 14.43
N VAL A 152 -9.18 14.69 13.43
CA VAL A 152 -8.47 15.84 12.86
C VAL A 152 -8.22 16.87 13.97
N MET A 153 -6.95 17.09 14.31
CA MET A 153 -6.54 18.03 15.34
C MET A 153 -5.14 18.62 15.09
N LYS A 154 -4.81 19.73 15.78
CA LYS A 154 -3.44 20.23 15.89
C LYS A 154 -2.66 19.39 16.91
N VAL A 155 -1.66 18.62 16.46
CA VAL A 155 -0.71 17.90 17.36
C VAL A 155 0.43 18.80 17.82
N MET A 156 0.75 19.82 17.03
CA MET A 156 1.76 20.81 17.34
C MET A 156 1.16 22.20 17.11
N ARG A 157 1.42 23.12 18.04
CA ARG A 157 1.03 24.53 17.94
C ARG A 157 2.27 25.39 18.00
N ARG A 158 2.53 26.20 16.98
CA ARG A 158 3.71 27.08 16.90
C ARG A 158 5.04 26.39 17.24
N GLY A 159 5.22 25.14 16.80
CA GLY A 159 6.44 24.36 17.04
C GLY A 159 6.47 23.56 18.35
N GLU A 160 5.46 23.67 19.21
CA GLU A 160 5.37 22.94 20.48
C GLU A 160 4.34 21.81 20.40
N ILE A 161 4.75 20.57 20.71
CA ILE A 161 3.87 19.40 20.73
C ILE A 161 2.86 19.50 21.88
N ASP A 162 1.62 19.07 21.66
CA ASP A 162 0.60 19.00 22.70
C ASP A 162 0.94 17.89 23.72
N PRO A 163 1.29 18.23 24.98
CA PRO A 163 1.66 17.23 25.98
C PRO A 163 0.47 16.35 26.39
N THR A 164 -0.76 16.82 26.21
CA THR A 164 -1.98 16.05 26.48
C THR A 164 -2.15 14.94 25.44
N PHE A 165 -1.91 15.27 24.17
CA PHE A 165 -1.91 14.26 23.10
C PHE A 165 -0.85 13.20 23.35
N GLU A 166 0.39 13.61 23.65
CA GLU A 166 1.48 12.68 23.95
C GLU A 166 1.12 11.76 25.12
N MET A 167 0.55 12.30 26.20
CA MET A 167 0.12 11.51 27.37
C MET A 167 -0.96 10.48 27.00
N ILE A 168 -1.97 10.87 26.21
CA ILE A 168 -3.04 9.97 25.78
C ILE A 168 -2.51 8.88 24.86
N LEU A 169 -1.71 9.25 23.85
CA LEU A 169 -1.15 8.31 22.88
C LEU A 169 -0.29 7.26 23.60
N ARG A 170 0.66 7.71 24.43
CA ARG A 170 1.56 6.82 25.18
C ARG A 170 0.80 5.85 26.08
N LYS A 171 -0.36 6.25 26.62
CA LYS A 171 -1.18 5.40 27.49
C LYS A 171 -1.94 4.31 26.73
N ASN A 172 -2.26 4.54 25.46
CA ASN A 172 -3.15 3.67 24.67
C ASN A 172 -2.40 2.69 23.77
N VAL A 173 -1.07 2.78 23.68
CA VAL A 173 -0.24 1.89 22.84
C VAL A 173 0.72 1.04 23.68
N ARG A 174 1.12 -0.10 23.12
CA ARG A 174 2.01 -1.10 23.75
C ARG A 174 3.49 -0.70 23.66
N GLU A 175 3.86 0.01 22.60
CA GLU A 175 5.24 0.41 22.27
C GLU A 175 5.36 1.95 22.18
N PRO A 176 5.10 2.68 23.28
CA PRO A 176 4.93 4.14 23.23
C PRO A 176 6.16 4.89 22.71
N ASP A 177 7.36 4.44 23.05
CA ASP A 177 8.59 5.09 22.60
C ASP A 177 8.84 4.88 21.10
N GLN A 178 8.45 3.74 20.54
CA GLN A 178 8.55 3.50 19.09
C GLN A 178 7.53 4.36 18.34
N VAL A 179 6.28 4.39 18.80
CA VAL A 179 5.21 5.19 18.17
C VAL A 179 5.56 6.69 18.22
N MET A 180 6.00 7.20 19.38
CA MET A 180 6.43 8.60 19.49
C MET A 180 7.69 8.87 18.66
N GLY A 181 8.66 7.95 18.66
CA GLY A 181 9.88 8.06 17.84
C GLY A 181 9.57 8.19 16.35
N ASP A 182 8.65 7.38 15.83
CA ASP A 182 8.20 7.45 14.44
C ASP A 182 7.44 8.76 14.15
N LEU A 183 6.58 9.25 15.06
CA LEU A 183 5.95 10.57 14.93
C LEU A 183 6.98 11.70 14.84
N TYR A 184 8.01 11.69 15.68
CA TYR A 184 9.10 12.66 15.61
C TYR A 184 9.91 12.55 14.31
N ALA A 185 10.07 11.34 13.77
CA ALA A 185 10.66 11.14 12.45
C ALA A 185 9.78 11.78 11.35
N GLN A 186 8.46 11.62 11.41
CA GLN A 186 7.55 12.31 10.49
C GLN A 186 7.66 13.84 10.64
N PHE A 187 7.63 14.40 11.84
CA PHE A 187 7.77 15.84 12.07
C PHE A 187 9.11 16.39 11.53
N THR A 188 10.19 15.61 11.66
CA THR A 188 11.50 15.95 11.12
C THR A 188 11.48 16.01 9.59
N ALA A 189 10.84 15.04 8.94
CA ALA A 189 10.66 15.06 7.48
C ALA A 189 9.80 16.26 7.03
N LEU A 190 8.73 16.60 7.74
CA LEU A 190 7.91 17.78 7.43
C LEU A 190 8.73 19.07 7.48
N ARG A 191 9.56 19.25 8.52
CA ARG A 191 10.46 20.41 8.65
C ARG A 191 11.52 20.45 7.56
N MET A 192 12.01 19.30 7.12
CA MET A 192 12.98 19.21 6.02
C MET A 192 12.35 19.65 4.70
N ILE A 193 11.15 19.16 4.37
CA ILE A 193 10.41 19.58 3.18
C ILE A 193 10.16 21.08 3.22
N GLU A 194 9.65 21.62 4.34
CA GLU A 194 9.43 23.05 4.54
C GLU A 194 10.70 23.87 4.26
N SER A 195 11.80 23.55 4.94
CA SER A 195 13.06 24.30 4.82
C SER A 195 13.62 24.28 3.39
N ARG A 196 13.63 23.11 2.76
CA ARG A 196 14.16 22.96 1.40
C ARG A 196 13.26 23.63 0.35
N MET A 197 11.95 23.57 0.54
CA MET A 197 10.99 24.19 -0.36
C MET A 197 11.07 25.71 -0.28
N LEU A 198 11.15 26.28 0.93
CA LEU A 198 11.37 27.73 1.11
C LEU A 198 12.68 28.21 0.48
N ALA A 199 13.77 27.44 0.63
CA ALA A 199 15.04 27.76 -0.03
C ALA A 199 14.93 27.72 -1.56
N LEU A 200 14.19 26.75 -2.12
CA LEU A 200 13.93 26.67 -3.56
C LEU A 200 13.12 27.89 -4.05
N LEU A 201 12.08 28.29 -3.32
CA LEU A 201 11.27 29.46 -3.65
C LEU A 201 12.11 30.74 -3.61
N GLU A 202 12.94 30.92 -2.59
CA GLU A 202 13.84 32.08 -2.47
C GLU A 202 14.87 32.13 -3.61
N GLU A 203 15.56 31.02 -3.89
CA GLU A 203 16.56 30.92 -4.96
C GLU A 203 15.95 31.27 -6.33
N ARG A 204 14.71 30.83 -6.56
CA ARG A 204 13.99 31.03 -7.82
C ARG A 204 13.15 32.30 -7.85
N LYS A 205 13.14 33.08 -6.77
CA LYS A 205 12.33 34.29 -6.61
C LYS A 205 10.85 34.01 -6.91
N LEU A 206 10.38 32.86 -6.44
CA LEU A 206 8.99 32.44 -6.55
C LEU A 206 8.25 32.78 -5.26
N ASP A 207 7.12 33.42 -5.45
CA ASP A 207 6.22 33.87 -4.41
C ASP A 207 5.24 32.77 -3.97
N THR A 208 4.90 31.84 -4.87
CA THR A 208 4.01 30.70 -4.61
C THR A 208 4.41 29.52 -5.50
N LEU A 209 3.91 28.32 -5.17
CA LEU A 209 4.03 27.14 -6.04
C LEU A 209 2.94 27.04 -7.10
N ASP A 210 1.90 27.88 -7.06
CA ASP A 210 0.66 27.65 -7.82
C ASP A 210 0.89 27.64 -9.33
N GLY A 211 1.71 28.57 -9.84
CA GLY A 211 2.04 28.64 -11.27
C GLY A 211 2.80 27.39 -11.74
N LEU A 212 3.77 26.93 -10.94
CA LEU A 212 4.57 25.74 -11.24
C LEU A 212 3.71 24.47 -11.17
N ALA A 213 2.89 24.34 -10.13
CA ALA A 213 1.98 23.23 -9.94
C ALA A 213 0.93 23.15 -11.07
N ALA A 214 0.36 24.28 -11.48
CA ALA A 214 -0.61 24.32 -12.57
C ALA A 214 -0.02 23.81 -13.90
N GLU A 215 1.22 24.18 -14.22
CA GLU A 215 1.89 23.69 -15.43
C GLU A 215 2.22 22.18 -15.34
N ILE A 216 2.69 21.69 -14.18
CA ILE A 216 2.93 20.27 -13.94
C ILE A 216 1.63 19.45 -14.08
N HIS A 217 0.55 19.94 -13.46
CA HIS A 217 -0.76 19.29 -13.50
C HIS A 217 -1.30 19.26 -14.93
N ALA A 218 -1.26 20.38 -15.65
CA ALA A 218 -1.75 20.46 -17.03
C ALA A 218 -1.01 19.51 -17.98
N ARG A 219 0.31 19.39 -17.86
CA ARG A 219 1.09 18.45 -18.70
C ARG A 219 0.81 16.99 -18.34
N SER A 220 0.72 16.70 -17.05
CA SER A 220 0.43 15.36 -16.55
C SER A 220 -0.98 14.90 -16.93
N GLU A 221 -1.96 15.80 -16.83
CA GLU A 221 -3.33 15.59 -17.28
C GLU A 221 -3.38 15.36 -18.78
N LYS A 222 -2.72 16.23 -19.57
CA LYS A 222 -2.66 16.06 -21.02
C LYS A 222 -2.08 14.70 -21.40
N ALA A 223 -1.00 14.27 -20.73
CA ALA A 223 -0.39 12.97 -20.97
C ALA A 223 -1.36 11.82 -20.66
N MET A 224 -2.09 11.90 -19.54
CA MET A 224 -3.13 10.91 -19.20
C MET A 224 -4.27 10.89 -20.23
N ARG A 225 -4.81 12.05 -20.61
CA ARG A 225 -5.84 12.16 -21.65
C ARG A 225 -5.35 11.61 -23.00
N ASP A 226 -4.10 11.88 -23.39
CA ASP A 226 -3.48 11.31 -24.60
C ASP A 226 -3.40 9.78 -24.52
N ALA A 227 -3.03 9.22 -23.36
CA ALA A 227 -2.96 7.78 -23.16
C ALA A 227 -4.34 7.11 -23.14
N ILE A 228 -5.36 7.78 -22.58
CA ILE A 228 -6.75 7.31 -22.59
C ILE A 228 -7.29 7.29 -24.02
N ARG A 229 -7.04 8.34 -24.82
CA ARG A 229 -7.46 8.40 -26.24
C ARG A 229 -6.89 7.29 -27.12
N ALA A 230 -5.80 6.67 -26.71
CA ALA A 230 -5.22 5.53 -27.42
C ALA A 230 -5.96 4.21 -27.14
N LEU A 231 -6.81 4.17 -26.10
CA LEU A 231 -7.68 3.03 -25.83
C LEU A 231 -8.92 3.10 -26.73
N PRO A 232 -9.47 1.95 -27.16
CA PRO A 232 -10.78 1.93 -27.79
C PRO A 232 -11.86 2.32 -26.76
N ASP A 233 -12.76 3.23 -27.16
CA ASP A 233 -13.97 3.53 -26.40
C ASP A 233 -14.80 2.26 -26.19
N GLY A 234 -15.32 2.07 -24.97
CA GLY A 234 -16.10 0.88 -24.64
C GLY A 234 -16.22 0.63 -23.14
N GLU A 235 -17.00 -0.39 -22.80
CA GLU A 235 -17.13 -0.91 -21.44
C GLU A 235 -16.36 -2.22 -21.30
N TYR A 236 -15.48 -2.27 -20.30
CA TYR A 236 -14.66 -3.42 -19.99
C TYR A 236 -14.96 -3.90 -18.58
N ARG A 237 -15.38 -5.16 -18.46
CA ARG A 237 -15.84 -5.73 -17.19
C ARG A 237 -14.88 -6.79 -16.68
N HIS A 238 -14.66 -6.81 -15.37
CA HIS A 238 -13.87 -7.84 -14.72
C HIS A 238 -14.44 -8.17 -13.34
N HIS A 239 -14.07 -9.32 -12.80
CA HIS A 239 -14.43 -9.71 -11.45
C HIS A 239 -13.29 -10.49 -10.80
N ALA A 240 -13.27 -10.48 -9.47
CA ALA A 240 -12.37 -11.29 -8.68
C ALA A 240 -13.13 -11.86 -7.46
N VAL A 241 -12.57 -12.92 -6.89
CA VAL A 241 -13.05 -13.53 -5.66
C VAL A 241 -11.91 -13.52 -4.65
N SER A 242 -12.16 -12.96 -3.47
CA SER A 242 -11.29 -13.09 -2.30
C SER A 242 -11.76 -14.30 -1.48
N ASP A 243 -10.86 -14.94 -0.72
CA ASP A 243 -11.25 -16.01 0.21
C ASP A 243 -12.29 -15.51 1.24
N GLY A 244 -12.33 -14.19 1.50
CA GLY A 244 -13.09 -13.56 2.59
C GLY A 244 -12.69 -14.09 3.97
N LEU A 245 -13.50 -13.89 5.01
CA LEU A 245 -13.27 -14.53 6.31
C LEU A 245 -14.22 -15.70 6.51
N ASP A 246 -15.51 -15.37 6.61
CA ASP A 246 -16.57 -16.34 6.86
C ASP A 246 -17.01 -17.01 5.54
N GLN A 247 -17.16 -16.21 4.48
CA GLN A 247 -17.45 -16.63 3.12
C GLN A 247 -16.59 -15.86 2.10
N PRO A 248 -16.37 -16.41 0.89
CA PRO A 248 -15.74 -15.67 -0.21
C PRO A 248 -16.45 -14.34 -0.49
N VAL A 249 -15.68 -13.35 -0.93
CA VAL A 249 -16.18 -12.02 -1.28
C VAL A 249 -16.02 -11.80 -2.77
N LYS A 250 -17.10 -11.44 -3.45
CA LYS A 250 -17.10 -11.06 -4.86
C LYS A 250 -16.78 -9.59 -5.01
N LEU A 251 -15.83 -9.30 -5.88
CA LEU A 251 -15.47 -7.96 -6.33
C LEU A 251 -15.79 -7.83 -7.82
N ALA A 252 -16.38 -6.72 -8.23
CA ALA A 252 -16.74 -6.44 -9.62
C ALA A 252 -16.30 -5.04 -10.03
N ILE A 253 -15.91 -4.88 -11.29
CA ILE A 253 -15.54 -3.60 -11.89
C ILE A 253 -16.12 -3.49 -13.29
N THR A 254 -16.61 -2.30 -13.62
CA THR A 254 -16.85 -1.85 -14.98
C THR A 254 -16.00 -0.61 -15.23
N LEU A 255 -15.13 -0.68 -16.23
CA LEU A 255 -14.30 0.41 -16.69
C LEU A 255 -14.84 0.90 -18.03
N THR A 256 -15.29 2.15 -18.09
CA THR A 256 -15.84 2.78 -19.28
C THR A 256 -14.85 3.80 -19.81
N VAL A 257 -14.33 3.57 -21.01
CA VAL A 257 -13.50 4.53 -21.75
C VAL A 257 -14.40 5.32 -22.68
N LYS A 258 -14.34 6.65 -22.61
CA LYS A 258 -15.08 7.54 -23.51
C LYS A 258 -14.24 8.77 -23.85
N GLY A 259 -13.74 8.82 -25.08
CA GLY A 259 -12.90 9.91 -25.56
C GLY A 259 -11.57 9.96 -24.81
N ASP A 260 -11.44 10.90 -23.88
CA ASP A 260 -10.21 11.09 -23.09
C ASP A 260 -10.42 10.95 -21.57
N GLU A 261 -11.54 10.37 -21.16
CA GLU A 261 -11.91 10.12 -19.77
C GLU A 261 -12.17 8.63 -19.50
N ILE A 262 -11.94 8.22 -18.25
CA ILE A 262 -12.27 6.89 -17.74
C ILE A 262 -13.22 7.02 -16.55
N GLU A 263 -14.36 6.35 -16.64
CA GLU A 263 -15.23 6.09 -15.50
C GLU A 263 -15.01 4.65 -14.99
N VAL A 264 -14.85 4.50 -13.68
CA VAL A 264 -14.69 3.20 -13.01
C VAL A 264 -15.80 3.03 -11.98
N ASP A 265 -16.64 2.02 -12.18
CA ASP A 265 -17.75 1.66 -11.30
C ASP A 265 -17.54 0.27 -10.69
N TYR A 266 -17.57 0.19 -9.36
CA TYR A 266 -17.51 -1.06 -8.61
C TYR A 266 -18.88 -1.67 -8.28
N ALA A 267 -19.97 -1.22 -8.93
CA ALA A 267 -21.29 -1.83 -8.82
C ALA A 267 -21.25 -3.36 -9.08
N GLY A 268 -21.96 -4.11 -8.24
CA GLY A 268 -21.94 -5.59 -8.25
C GLY A 268 -20.87 -6.22 -7.35
N THR A 269 -20.06 -5.40 -6.68
CA THR A 269 -19.22 -5.80 -5.55
C THR A 269 -20.08 -6.05 -4.31
N ASP A 270 -19.72 -7.05 -3.51
CA ASP A 270 -20.44 -7.42 -2.29
C ASP A 270 -20.45 -6.31 -1.22
N GLY A 271 -21.42 -6.41 -0.31
CA GLY A 271 -21.56 -5.53 0.85
C GLY A 271 -20.36 -5.59 1.80
N GLN A 272 -20.16 -4.52 2.57
CA GLN A 272 -19.21 -4.53 3.68
C GLN A 272 -19.55 -5.66 4.67
N VAL A 273 -18.51 -6.22 5.29
CA VAL A 273 -18.64 -7.38 6.18
C VAL A 273 -18.33 -6.99 7.63
N PRO A 274 -18.85 -7.72 8.63
CA PRO A 274 -18.58 -7.44 10.04
C PRO A 274 -17.20 -7.96 10.48
N ARG A 275 -16.14 -7.60 9.73
CA ARG A 275 -14.73 -8.00 9.87
C ARG A 275 -13.82 -6.89 9.34
N SER A 276 -12.55 -6.87 9.73
CA SER A 276 -11.64 -5.73 9.48
C SER A 276 -11.04 -5.66 8.07
N ILE A 277 -11.65 -6.34 7.10
CA ILE A 277 -11.19 -6.37 5.70
C ILE A 277 -11.87 -5.32 4.82
N ASN A 278 -12.72 -4.46 5.39
CA ASN A 278 -13.44 -3.43 4.63
C ASN A 278 -12.51 -2.31 4.19
N VAL A 279 -12.84 -1.72 3.04
CA VAL A 279 -12.03 -0.69 2.38
C VAL A 279 -12.86 0.59 2.28
N CYS A 280 -12.28 1.71 2.72
CA CYS A 280 -12.89 3.02 2.51
C CYS A 280 -12.68 3.50 1.06
N LEU A 281 -13.57 4.37 0.57
CA LEU A 281 -13.51 4.85 -0.81
C LEU A 281 -12.17 5.50 -1.17
N ALA A 282 -11.53 6.22 -0.24
CA ALA A 282 -10.23 6.87 -0.47
C ALA A 282 -9.18 5.89 -0.99
N TYR A 283 -9.13 4.71 -0.37
CA TYR A 283 -8.18 3.65 -0.71
C TYR A 283 -8.53 2.98 -2.04
N THR A 284 -9.83 2.76 -2.30
CA THR A 284 -10.34 2.24 -3.58
C THR A 284 -9.96 3.17 -4.73
N ILE A 285 -10.16 4.49 -4.59
CA ILE A 285 -9.76 5.46 -5.61
C ILE A 285 -8.24 5.41 -5.82
N ALA A 286 -7.45 5.42 -4.74
CA ALA A 286 -5.99 5.42 -4.84
C ALA A 286 -5.46 4.20 -5.63
N TYR A 287 -5.94 2.99 -5.31
CA TYR A 287 -5.51 1.79 -6.01
C TYR A 287 -6.11 1.63 -7.42
N THR A 288 -7.27 2.22 -7.67
CA THR A 288 -7.81 2.33 -9.04
C THR A 288 -6.89 3.19 -9.91
N CYS A 289 -6.54 4.38 -9.42
CA CYS A 289 -5.63 5.30 -10.11
C CYS A 289 -4.24 4.67 -10.29
N TYR A 290 -3.72 3.94 -9.29
CA TYR A 290 -2.47 3.22 -9.42
C TYR A 290 -2.51 2.16 -10.52
N GLY A 291 -3.57 1.33 -10.58
CA GLY A 291 -3.74 0.32 -11.63
C GLY A 291 -3.78 0.93 -13.03
N LEU A 292 -4.53 2.01 -13.21
CA LEU A 292 -4.59 2.75 -14.48
C LEU A 292 -3.23 3.34 -14.86
N ARG A 293 -2.58 4.04 -13.91
CA ARG A 293 -1.28 4.67 -14.13
C ARG A 293 -0.19 3.65 -14.46
N ALA A 294 -0.16 2.50 -13.79
CA ALA A 294 0.83 1.46 -14.04
C ALA A 294 0.80 0.95 -15.50
N VAL A 295 -0.38 0.90 -16.12
CA VAL A 295 -0.55 0.44 -17.51
C VAL A 295 -0.40 1.57 -18.51
N LEU A 296 -1.03 2.71 -18.25
CA LEU A 296 -1.13 3.82 -19.20
C LEU A 296 0.10 4.73 -19.16
N LEU A 297 0.58 5.08 -17.97
CA LEU A 297 1.59 6.11 -17.72
C LEU A 297 2.56 5.77 -16.58
N PRO A 298 3.35 4.69 -16.70
CA PRO A 298 4.24 4.25 -15.61
C PRO A 298 5.36 5.25 -15.29
N ASN A 299 5.77 6.07 -16.26
CA ASN A 299 6.96 6.93 -16.15
C ASN A 299 6.66 8.37 -15.73
N VAL A 300 5.39 8.79 -15.62
CA VAL A 300 5.05 10.15 -15.19
C VAL A 300 4.93 10.19 -13.67
N PRO A 301 5.72 11.01 -12.95
CA PRO A 301 5.66 11.08 -11.49
C PRO A 301 4.26 11.42 -10.95
N ASN A 302 3.94 10.93 -9.75
CA ASN A 302 2.63 11.12 -9.13
C ASN A 302 2.37 12.61 -8.82
N ASN A 303 1.23 13.11 -9.30
CA ASN A 303 0.72 14.46 -9.01
C ASN A 303 -0.80 14.49 -9.27
N GLU A 304 -1.47 15.60 -8.97
CA GLU A 304 -2.93 15.71 -9.14
C GLU A 304 -3.37 15.52 -10.60
N GLY A 305 -2.60 16.03 -11.56
CA GLY A 305 -2.96 16.07 -12.97
C GLY A 305 -3.16 14.68 -13.60
N VAL A 306 -2.35 13.68 -13.22
CA VAL A 306 -2.51 12.32 -13.77
C VAL A 306 -3.84 11.66 -13.35
N MET A 307 -4.52 12.18 -12.34
CA MET A 307 -5.80 11.65 -11.84
C MET A 307 -7.01 12.42 -12.36
N ALA A 308 -6.83 13.61 -12.92
CA ALA A 308 -7.91 14.49 -13.33
C ALA A 308 -8.95 13.86 -14.28
N PRO A 309 -8.59 13.05 -15.30
CA PRO A 309 -9.56 12.43 -16.22
C PRO A 309 -10.11 11.08 -15.72
N ILE A 310 -9.92 10.73 -14.44
CA ILE A 310 -10.31 9.44 -13.87
C ILE A 310 -11.41 9.66 -12.84
N HIS A 311 -12.58 9.06 -13.07
CA HIS A 311 -13.73 9.13 -12.19
C HIS A 311 -14.01 7.77 -11.58
N VAL A 312 -14.00 7.66 -10.25
CA VAL A 312 -14.15 6.38 -9.55
C VAL A 312 -15.32 6.43 -8.60
N LYS A 313 -16.19 5.43 -8.66
CA LYS A 313 -17.32 5.27 -7.74
C LYS A 313 -17.49 3.81 -7.33
N ALA A 314 -18.03 3.62 -6.13
CA ALA A 314 -18.40 2.32 -5.59
C ALA A 314 -19.68 2.49 -4.75
N PRO A 315 -20.58 1.50 -4.71
CA PRO A 315 -21.81 1.60 -3.92
C PRO A 315 -21.51 1.88 -2.45
N LEU A 316 -22.16 2.87 -1.85
CA LEU A 316 -22.04 3.16 -0.42
C LEU A 316 -22.45 1.93 0.40
N GLY A 317 -21.60 1.51 1.34
CA GLY A 317 -21.81 0.29 2.13
C GLY A 317 -21.35 -1.00 1.44
N SER A 318 -20.74 -0.93 0.25
CA SER A 318 -19.99 -2.05 -0.32
C SER A 318 -18.64 -2.22 0.38
N ILE A 319 -18.01 -3.40 0.23
CA ILE A 319 -16.69 -3.66 0.84
C ILE A 319 -15.59 -2.74 0.30
N LEU A 320 -15.80 -2.08 -0.85
CA LEU A 320 -14.91 -1.09 -1.46
C LEU A 320 -15.31 0.38 -1.19
N ASN A 321 -16.38 0.62 -0.43
CA ASN A 321 -16.80 1.94 0.03
C ASN A 321 -17.58 1.79 1.35
N SER A 322 -16.85 1.38 2.38
CA SER A 322 -17.43 1.07 3.68
C SER A 322 -17.85 2.33 4.45
N THR A 323 -18.86 2.17 5.30
CA THR A 323 -19.36 3.21 6.21
C THR A 323 -19.11 2.84 7.67
N PRO A 324 -19.05 3.84 8.58
CA PRO A 324 -19.00 3.57 10.02
C PRO A 324 -20.10 2.61 10.48
N PRO A 325 -19.84 1.75 11.48
CA PRO A 325 -18.58 1.61 12.23
C PRO A 325 -17.64 0.53 11.67
N ALA A 326 -17.67 0.25 10.35
CA ALA A 326 -16.86 -0.81 9.75
C ALA A 326 -15.37 -0.74 10.11
N ALA A 327 -14.81 -1.88 10.49
CA ALA A 327 -13.39 -2.05 10.73
C ALA A 327 -12.59 -2.22 9.42
N GLY A 328 -11.36 -1.70 9.37
CA GLY A 328 -10.49 -1.66 8.17
C GLY A 328 -9.02 -2.07 8.42
N GLY A 329 -8.67 -2.55 9.60
CA GLY A 329 -7.29 -2.89 10.01
C GLY A 329 -6.58 -3.93 9.14
N ALA A 330 -7.33 -4.72 8.36
CA ALA A 330 -6.85 -5.68 7.38
C ALA A 330 -7.31 -5.34 5.94
N ARG A 331 -7.64 -4.06 5.67
CA ARG A 331 -8.14 -3.57 4.36
C ARG A 331 -7.28 -3.98 3.15
N ALA A 332 -5.98 -4.18 3.36
CA ALA A 332 -5.06 -4.57 2.30
C ALA A 332 -5.44 -5.94 1.68
N LEU A 333 -6.10 -6.82 2.44
CA LEU A 333 -6.55 -8.12 1.94
C LEU A 333 -7.57 -7.99 0.80
N ILE A 334 -8.37 -6.92 0.78
CA ILE A 334 -9.33 -6.66 -0.29
C ILE A 334 -8.76 -5.61 -1.25
N GLY A 335 -8.25 -4.48 -0.75
CA GLY A 335 -7.89 -3.38 -1.62
C GLY A 335 -6.69 -3.63 -2.54
N HIS A 336 -5.83 -4.61 -2.27
CA HIS A 336 -4.78 -5.01 -3.22
C HIS A 336 -5.30 -5.83 -4.42
N PHE A 337 -6.57 -6.28 -4.41
CA PHE A 337 -7.21 -6.82 -5.63
C PHE A 337 -7.53 -5.71 -6.63
N VAL A 338 -7.78 -4.49 -6.16
CA VAL A 338 -8.28 -3.37 -6.98
C VAL A 338 -7.40 -3.10 -8.20
N PRO A 339 -6.07 -3.00 -8.10
CA PRO A 339 -5.22 -2.77 -9.27
C PRO A 339 -5.28 -3.92 -10.28
N MET A 340 -5.35 -5.18 -9.82
CA MET A 340 -5.52 -6.32 -10.72
C MET A 340 -6.89 -6.33 -11.40
N MET A 341 -7.94 -5.86 -10.72
CA MET A 341 -9.26 -5.73 -11.33
C MET A 341 -9.26 -4.71 -12.46
N VAL A 342 -8.58 -3.57 -12.27
CA VAL A 342 -8.36 -2.57 -13.32
C VAL A 342 -7.57 -3.16 -14.49
N ILE A 343 -6.45 -3.83 -14.24
CA ILE A 343 -5.62 -4.46 -15.28
C ILE A 343 -6.41 -5.56 -16.01
N GLY A 344 -7.19 -6.36 -15.27
CA GLY A 344 -8.05 -7.40 -15.85
C GLY A 344 -9.13 -6.82 -16.77
N ALA A 345 -9.74 -5.69 -16.42
CA ALA A 345 -10.65 -4.97 -17.31
C ALA A 345 -9.89 -4.43 -18.54
N LEU A 346 -8.79 -3.69 -18.34
CA LEU A 346 -7.99 -3.12 -19.43
C LEU A 346 -7.36 -4.16 -20.36
N SER A 347 -7.13 -5.39 -19.90
CA SER A 347 -6.58 -6.47 -20.74
C SER A 347 -7.44 -6.79 -21.97
N GLN A 348 -8.74 -6.44 -21.93
CA GLN A 348 -9.66 -6.57 -23.06
C GLN A 348 -9.43 -5.50 -24.14
N ALA A 349 -8.87 -4.35 -23.77
CA ALA A 349 -8.61 -3.19 -24.62
C ALA A 349 -7.13 -3.11 -25.06
N MET A 350 -6.22 -3.52 -24.17
CA MET A 350 -4.77 -3.36 -24.29
C MET A 350 -4.02 -4.60 -23.76
N PRO A 351 -4.23 -5.77 -24.37
CA PRO A 351 -3.68 -7.04 -23.88
C PRO A 351 -2.15 -7.09 -23.82
N GLU A 352 -1.45 -6.29 -24.61
CA GLU A 352 0.02 -6.24 -24.71
C GLU A 352 0.71 -5.52 -23.54
N ARG A 353 -0.04 -4.74 -22.77
CA ARG A 353 0.43 -4.08 -21.54
C ARG A 353 -0.12 -4.71 -20.26
N ALA A 354 -1.01 -5.69 -20.39
CA ALA A 354 -1.56 -6.40 -19.24
C ALA A 354 -0.57 -7.44 -18.68
N ILE A 355 -0.70 -7.69 -17.39
CA ILE A 355 -0.06 -8.80 -16.68
C ILE A 355 -1.14 -9.75 -16.19
N ALA A 356 -0.78 -11.03 -16.04
CA ALA A 356 -1.58 -12.00 -15.29
C ALA A 356 -1.71 -11.56 -13.82
N GLN A 357 -2.64 -12.17 -13.08
CA GLN A 357 -2.82 -11.80 -11.68
C GLN A 357 -1.57 -12.13 -10.86
N VAL A 358 -1.30 -11.29 -9.87
CA VAL A 358 -0.22 -11.50 -8.92
C VAL A 358 -0.71 -12.27 -7.70
N GLY A 359 0.20 -12.93 -6.99
CA GLY A 359 -0.01 -13.57 -5.69
C GLY A 359 -0.21 -12.58 -4.53
N SER A 360 -0.55 -11.32 -4.82
CA SER A 360 -0.97 -10.37 -3.79
C SER A 360 -2.44 -10.59 -3.42
N PRO A 361 -2.94 -10.16 -2.25
CA PRO A 361 -2.39 -9.14 -1.37
C PRO A 361 -1.11 -9.57 -0.67
N LEU A 362 -0.39 -8.58 -0.15
CA LEU A 362 0.71 -8.75 0.78
C LEU A 362 0.24 -9.61 1.97
N TRP A 363 1.03 -10.62 2.34
CA TRP A 363 0.79 -11.37 3.55
C TRP A 363 1.48 -10.71 4.73
N CYS A 364 0.78 -10.67 5.86
CA CYS A 364 1.33 -10.13 7.09
C CYS A 364 1.18 -11.14 8.24
N VAL A 365 2.16 -11.17 9.13
CA VAL A 365 2.12 -11.99 10.35
C VAL A 365 2.33 -11.11 11.56
N ASN A 366 1.29 -11.03 12.39
CA ASN A 366 1.33 -10.36 13.68
C ASN A 366 1.62 -11.40 14.75
N LEU A 367 2.53 -11.07 15.65
CA LEU A 367 2.96 -11.92 16.74
C LEU A 367 2.92 -11.09 18.02
N SER A 368 2.39 -11.67 19.09
CA SER A 368 2.40 -11.04 20.40
C SER A 368 2.65 -12.09 21.47
N GLY A 369 3.45 -11.73 22.47
CA GLY A 369 3.75 -12.62 23.57
C GLY A 369 4.54 -11.92 24.67
N VAL A 370 5.06 -12.73 25.60
CA VAL A 370 5.90 -12.27 26.69
C VAL A 370 7.21 -13.02 26.62
N ARG A 371 8.33 -12.30 26.58
CA ARG A 371 9.67 -12.89 26.60
C ARG A 371 9.94 -13.59 27.92
N GLU A 372 10.96 -14.44 27.95
CA GLU A 372 11.45 -15.05 29.21
C GLU A 372 11.80 -14.01 30.30
N THR A 373 12.17 -12.80 29.90
CA THR A 373 12.47 -11.68 30.82
C THR A 373 11.23 -11.03 31.44
N GLY A 374 10.03 -11.50 31.10
CA GLY A 374 8.75 -10.92 31.54
C GLY A 374 8.31 -9.70 30.73
N LYS A 375 9.11 -9.23 29.77
CA LYS A 375 8.75 -8.08 28.91
C LYS A 375 7.80 -8.51 27.79
N PRO A 376 6.70 -7.77 27.55
CA PRO A 376 5.86 -8.01 26.38
C PRO A 376 6.63 -7.71 25.09
N PHE A 377 6.18 -8.28 23.98
CA PHE A 377 6.62 -7.90 22.65
C PHE A 377 5.48 -8.03 21.65
N THR A 378 5.51 -7.20 20.62
CA THR A 378 4.65 -7.29 19.43
C THR A 378 5.52 -7.12 18.19
N ASN A 379 5.31 -7.95 17.17
CA ASN A 379 6.04 -7.86 15.91
C ASN A 379 5.11 -8.07 14.72
N LEU A 380 5.43 -7.39 13.62
CA LEU A 380 4.76 -7.51 12.33
C LEU A 380 5.81 -7.83 11.27
N PHE A 381 5.58 -8.90 10.51
CA PHE A 381 6.43 -9.28 9.39
C PHE A 381 5.63 -9.37 8.09
N PHE A 382 6.27 -9.00 6.99
CA PHE A 382 5.67 -8.91 5.67
C PHE A 382 6.23 -9.96 4.73
N MET A 383 5.36 -10.57 3.94
CA MET A 383 5.69 -11.63 2.99
C MET A 383 5.00 -11.38 1.65
N ASN A 384 5.78 -11.45 0.59
CA ASN A 384 5.30 -11.28 -0.77
C ASN A 384 5.11 -12.64 -1.45
N GLY A 385 4.10 -12.71 -2.33
CA GLY A 385 3.87 -13.84 -3.23
C GLY A 385 4.54 -13.64 -4.59
N GLY A 386 4.16 -14.48 -5.55
CA GLY A 386 4.69 -14.42 -6.92
C GLY A 386 4.07 -13.31 -7.77
N TYR A 387 4.86 -12.66 -8.62
CA TYR A 387 4.36 -11.67 -9.57
C TYR A 387 3.69 -12.33 -10.78
N GLY A 388 2.71 -11.67 -11.40
CA GLY A 388 2.03 -12.19 -12.60
C GLY A 388 2.90 -12.10 -13.86
N ALA A 389 2.85 -13.12 -14.72
CA ALA A 389 3.56 -13.11 -15.99
C ALA A 389 2.99 -12.06 -16.96
N SER A 390 3.78 -11.69 -17.97
CA SER A 390 3.35 -10.80 -19.05
C SER A 390 3.54 -11.46 -20.41
N GLN A 391 3.08 -10.78 -21.46
CA GLN A 391 3.40 -11.21 -22.82
C GLN A 391 4.89 -11.25 -23.12
N LYS A 392 5.73 -10.52 -22.38
CA LYS A 392 7.14 -10.31 -22.70
C LYS A 392 8.11 -11.12 -21.85
N GLN A 393 7.69 -11.52 -20.65
CA GLN A 393 8.57 -12.15 -19.67
C GLN A 393 7.79 -12.88 -18.58
N ASP A 394 8.49 -13.82 -17.94
CA ASP A 394 8.06 -14.50 -16.72
C ASP A 394 7.80 -13.50 -15.59
N GLY A 395 6.92 -13.88 -14.67
CA GLY A 395 6.69 -13.13 -13.44
C GLY A 395 7.90 -13.22 -12.51
N ALA A 396 8.25 -12.12 -11.85
CA ALA A 396 9.27 -12.10 -10.81
C ALA A 396 8.85 -12.95 -9.60
N ASN A 397 9.77 -13.76 -9.09
CA ASN A 397 9.55 -14.55 -7.87
C ASN A 397 9.54 -13.63 -6.64
N VAL A 398 8.58 -13.79 -5.73
CA VAL A 398 8.56 -13.13 -4.40
C VAL A 398 8.72 -11.60 -4.48
N LEU A 399 8.00 -10.95 -5.41
CA LEU A 399 8.07 -9.50 -5.61
C LEU A 399 6.84 -8.79 -5.07
N SER A 400 7.06 -7.74 -4.29
CA SER A 400 5.97 -6.91 -3.73
C SER A 400 5.21 -6.19 -4.83
N TRP A 401 3.89 -6.36 -4.83
CA TRP A 401 2.93 -5.63 -5.66
C TRP A 401 1.53 -5.82 -5.09
N PRO A 402 0.59 -4.86 -5.19
CA PRO A 402 0.76 -3.49 -5.69
C PRO A 402 1.45 -2.57 -4.68
N SER A 403 1.96 -3.09 -3.57
CA SER A 403 2.78 -2.33 -2.61
C SER A 403 4.25 -2.30 -3.03
N ASN A 404 5.05 -1.49 -2.34
CA ASN A 404 6.52 -1.47 -2.41
C ASN A 404 7.16 -2.01 -1.11
N ILE A 405 6.37 -2.66 -0.24
CA ILE A 405 6.85 -3.19 1.03
C ILE A 405 7.91 -4.27 0.83
N SER A 406 9.06 -4.07 1.46
CA SER A 406 10.15 -5.03 1.47
C SER A 406 9.87 -6.16 2.46
N SER A 407 10.41 -7.35 2.19
CA SER A 407 10.35 -8.44 3.16
C SER A 407 11.40 -8.27 4.24
N THR A 408 11.03 -8.58 5.49
CA THR A 408 11.95 -8.48 6.64
C THR A 408 13.11 -9.48 6.51
N PRO A 409 14.37 -9.07 6.75
CA PRO A 409 15.52 -9.99 6.80
C PRO A 409 15.38 -11.04 7.91
N VAL A 410 15.96 -12.23 7.72
CA VAL A 410 15.89 -13.35 8.69
C VAL A 410 16.51 -12.95 10.03
N GLU A 411 17.69 -12.32 9.99
CA GLU A 411 18.39 -11.87 11.20
C GLU A 411 17.55 -10.87 11.99
N MET A 412 16.76 -10.05 11.30
CA MET A 412 15.87 -9.09 11.95
C MET A 412 14.66 -9.77 12.59
N ILE A 413 14.08 -10.78 11.94
CA ILE A 413 13.00 -11.59 12.53
C ILE A 413 13.47 -12.24 13.85
N GLU A 414 14.64 -12.91 13.83
CA GLU A 414 15.18 -13.61 15.01
C GLU A 414 15.70 -12.66 16.10
N LYS A 415 16.21 -11.48 15.71
CA LYS A 415 16.61 -10.44 16.68
C LYS A 415 15.42 -9.83 17.40
N MET A 416 14.33 -9.60 16.67
CA MET A 416 13.17 -8.89 17.19
C MET A 416 12.15 -9.79 17.87
N SER A 417 12.13 -11.09 17.58
CA SER A 417 11.15 -12.04 18.13
C SER A 417 11.87 -13.29 18.64
N PRO A 418 11.30 -14.02 19.61
CA PRO A 418 11.87 -15.29 20.07
C PRO A 418 11.56 -16.45 19.10
N LEU A 419 11.45 -16.16 17.80
CA LEU A 419 11.25 -17.13 16.74
C LEU A 419 12.58 -17.50 16.10
N HIS A 420 12.67 -18.73 15.61
CA HIS A 420 13.76 -19.19 14.77
C HIS A 420 13.23 -19.52 13.37
N VAL A 421 13.89 -18.99 12.34
CA VAL A 421 13.52 -19.23 10.95
C VAL A 421 14.18 -20.53 10.51
N ARG A 422 13.43 -21.63 10.47
CA ARG A 422 13.94 -22.95 10.05
C ARG A 422 14.39 -22.95 8.60
N HIS A 423 13.63 -22.29 7.74
CA HIS A 423 14.01 -22.02 6.37
C HIS A 423 13.21 -20.85 5.81
N ARG A 424 13.77 -20.27 4.75
CA ARG A 424 13.09 -19.35 3.84
C ARG A 424 13.54 -19.68 2.44
N LYS A 425 12.64 -20.22 1.62
CA LYS A 425 12.95 -20.73 0.27
C LYS A 425 11.85 -20.33 -0.71
N LEU A 426 12.17 -20.37 -2.00
CA LEU A 426 11.15 -20.32 -3.05
C LEU A 426 10.27 -21.57 -2.97
N ARG A 427 9.02 -21.46 -3.43
CA ARG A 427 8.11 -22.60 -3.53
C ARG A 427 8.29 -23.27 -4.88
N ASP A 428 8.45 -24.58 -4.86
CA ASP A 428 8.42 -25.37 -6.09
C ASP A 428 6.97 -25.39 -6.62
N ASP A 429 6.79 -25.38 -7.95
CA ASP A 429 5.51 -25.55 -8.64
C ASP A 429 4.41 -24.54 -8.26
N ALA A 430 4.76 -23.38 -7.68
CA ALA A 430 3.74 -22.41 -7.27
C ALA A 430 3.41 -21.35 -8.32
N GLY A 431 4.31 -21.06 -9.25
CA GLY A 431 4.03 -20.12 -10.36
C GLY A 431 3.12 -20.76 -11.40
N GLY A 432 2.11 -20.04 -11.88
CA GLY A 432 1.19 -20.54 -12.90
C GLY A 432 1.91 -20.82 -14.23
N ALA A 433 1.65 -21.97 -14.84
CA ALA A 433 2.26 -22.36 -16.09
C ALA A 433 1.80 -21.46 -17.26
N GLY A 434 2.67 -21.25 -18.24
CA GLY A 434 2.35 -20.49 -19.43
C GLY A 434 3.53 -20.37 -20.39
N LEU A 435 3.33 -19.73 -21.55
CA LEU A 435 4.42 -19.30 -22.43
C LEU A 435 5.48 -18.56 -21.59
N HIS A 436 4.98 -17.65 -20.76
CA HIS A 436 5.71 -17.09 -19.64
C HIS A 436 5.06 -17.55 -18.33
N ARG A 437 5.87 -18.10 -17.41
CA ARG A 437 5.36 -18.59 -16.12
C ARG A 437 5.14 -17.43 -15.16
N GLY A 438 4.18 -17.60 -14.26
CA GLY A 438 4.06 -16.74 -13.09
C GLY A 438 5.30 -16.86 -12.20
N GLY A 439 5.56 -15.80 -11.44
CA GLY A 439 6.55 -15.85 -10.37
C GLY A 439 6.10 -16.83 -9.31
N THR A 440 7.06 -17.54 -8.69
CA THR A 440 6.76 -18.38 -7.54
C THR A 440 6.68 -17.56 -6.25
N GLY A 441 5.90 -18.06 -5.29
CA GLY A 441 5.92 -17.57 -3.91
C GLY A 441 7.10 -18.11 -3.11
N GLN A 442 7.08 -17.86 -1.81
CA GLN A 442 8.04 -18.36 -0.82
C GLN A 442 7.37 -19.24 0.24
N ALA A 443 8.16 -20.17 0.78
CA ALA A 443 7.88 -20.97 1.97
C ALA A 443 8.80 -20.52 3.11
N ILE A 444 8.22 -20.06 4.20
CA ILE A 444 8.93 -19.66 5.42
C ILE A 444 8.38 -20.42 6.62
N ALA A 445 9.27 -21.08 7.37
CA ALA A 445 8.92 -21.81 8.58
C ALA A 445 9.50 -21.12 9.82
N LEU A 446 8.61 -20.79 10.76
CA LEU A 446 8.92 -20.09 12.00
C LEU A 446 8.65 -21.02 13.18
N GLU A 447 9.69 -21.29 13.97
CA GLU A 447 9.61 -22.08 15.20
C GLU A 447 9.56 -21.17 16.41
N ASN A 448 8.66 -21.44 17.35
CA ASN A 448 8.67 -20.76 18.64
C ASN A 448 9.77 -21.33 19.55
N ARG A 449 10.83 -20.55 19.78
CA ARG A 449 11.90 -20.89 20.73
C ARG A 449 11.74 -20.21 22.09
N ASN A 450 10.66 -19.47 22.29
CA ASN A 450 10.30 -18.93 23.58
C ASN A 450 9.82 -20.05 24.52
N LYS A 451 9.97 -19.84 25.83
CA LYS A 451 9.40 -20.76 26.85
C LYS A 451 7.91 -20.56 27.10
N THR A 452 7.32 -19.49 26.56
CA THR A 452 5.90 -19.17 26.70
C THR A 452 5.21 -19.19 25.33
N PRO A 453 3.88 -19.42 25.29
CA PRO A 453 3.13 -19.37 24.06
C PRO A 453 3.16 -17.98 23.40
N ILE A 454 3.11 -17.96 22.07
CA ILE A 454 3.01 -16.75 21.25
C ILE A 454 1.65 -16.76 20.56
N VAL A 455 0.91 -15.67 20.68
CA VAL A 455 -0.31 -15.46 19.88
C VAL A 455 0.11 -15.00 18.50
N VAL A 456 -0.37 -15.69 17.47
CA VAL A 456 -0.03 -15.43 16.07
C VAL A 456 -1.32 -15.16 15.29
N SER A 457 -1.32 -14.11 14.48
CA SER A 457 -2.41 -13.82 13.54
C SER A 457 -1.84 -13.63 12.16
N PHE A 458 -2.50 -14.25 11.19
CA PHE A 458 -2.15 -14.15 9.79
C PHE A 458 -3.13 -13.20 9.10
N MET A 459 -2.62 -12.38 8.20
CA MET A 459 -3.40 -11.68 7.20
C MET A 459 -2.94 -12.27 5.87
N ALA A 460 -3.54 -13.40 5.52
CA ALA A 460 -3.18 -14.20 4.35
C ALA A 460 -4.43 -14.43 3.49
N GLU A 461 -4.24 -14.52 2.18
CA GLU A 461 -5.28 -14.48 1.15
C GLU A 461 -4.82 -15.23 -0.11
N ARG A 462 -5.77 -15.55 -1.00
CA ARG A 462 -5.57 -16.47 -2.13
C ARG A 462 -5.16 -17.85 -1.64
N THR A 463 -5.83 -18.32 -0.59
CA THR A 463 -5.60 -19.64 0.01
C THR A 463 -6.55 -20.70 -0.54
N ARG A 464 -7.52 -20.28 -1.37
CA ARG A 464 -8.46 -21.17 -2.07
C ARG A 464 -8.24 -21.12 -3.58
N ASN A 465 -8.63 -22.19 -4.27
CA ASN A 465 -8.45 -22.31 -5.73
C ASN A 465 -9.25 -21.24 -6.49
N GLU A 466 -10.48 -20.93 -6.04
CA GLU A 466 -11.34 -19.92 -6.63
C GLU A 466 -10.78 -18.48 -6.50
N ALA A 467 -9.91 -18.24 -5.52
CA ALA A 467 -9.25 -16.96 -5.27
C ALA A 467 -7.79 -16.95 -5.75
N ALA A 468 -7.29 -18.04 -6.34
CA ALA A 468 -5.92 -18.13 -6.83
C ALA A 468 -5.61 -17.03 -7.84
N ALA A 469 -4.33 -16.67 -7.97
CA ALA A 469 -3.88 -15.68 -8.95
C ALA A 469 -4.07 -16.24 -10.36
N GLN A 470 -5.11 -15.79 -11.05
CA GLN A 470 -5.50 -16.29 -12.37
C GLN A 470 -4.47 -15.93 -13.45
N GLY A 471 -4.25 -16.86 -14.37
CA GLY A 471 -3.46 -16.63 -15.58
C GLY A 471 -4.17 -15.72 -16.58
N LEU A 472 -3.44 -15.32 -17.61
CA LEU A 472 -3.94 -14.45 -18.70
C LEU A 472 -3.65 -15.08 -20.06
N ALA A 473 -4.52 -14.82 -21.04
CA ALA A 473 -4.36 -15.26 -22.43
C ALA A 473 -4.09 -16.78 -22.60
N GLY A 474 -4.67 -17.62 -21.74
CA GLY A 474 -4.49 -19.08 -21.75
C GLY A 474 -3.36 -19.61 -20.86
N GLY A 475 -2.74 -18.75 -20.04
CA GLY A 475 -1.89 -19.19 -18.93
C GLY A 475 -2.71 -19.71 -17.76
N GLU A 476 -2.08 -20.56 -16.94
CA GLU A 476 -2.69 -21.20 -15.78
C GLU A 476 -2.60 -20.32 -14.53
N ALA A 477 -3.46 -20.61 -13.54
CA ALA A 477 -3.42 -19.94 -12.25
C ALA A 477 -2.18 -20.36 -11.44
N GLY A 478 -1.66 -19.44 -10.63
CA GLY A 478 -0.65 -19.78 -9.62
C GLY A 478 -1.23 -20.65 -8.50
N ALA A 479 -0.38 -21.42 -7.83
CA ALA A 479 -0.81 -22.23 -6.71
C ALA A 479 -1.30 -21.36 -5.54
N PRO A 480 -2.40 -21.75 -4.86
CA PRO A 480 -2.85 -21.07 -3.66
C PRO A 480 -1.80 -21.05 -2.55
N GLY A 481 -1.96 -20.08 -1.66
CA GLY A 481 -1.21 -20.04 -0.41
C GLY A 481 -1.78 -20.98 0.65
N ALA A 482 -1.00 -21.25 1.68
CA ALA A 482 -1.48 -21.94 2.88
C ALA A 482 -0.73 -21.50 4.14
N VAL A 483 -1.39 -21.61 5.28
CA VAL A 483 -0.78 -21.50 6.60
C VAL A 483 -0.86 -22.89 7.24
N ILE A 484 0.29 -23.45 7.60
CA ILE A 484 0.41 -24.81 8.13
C ILE A 484 0.98 -24.73 9.55
N LEU A 485 0.20 -25.11 10.55
CA LEU A 485 0.63 -25.20 11.94
C LEU A 485 0.91 -26.66 12.30
N ASN A 486 2.15 -27.00 12.63
CA ASN A 486 2.59 -28.37 12.95
C ASN A 486 2.14 -29.42 11.91
N GLY A 487 2.32 -29.09 10.62
CA GLY A 487 1.95 -29.98 9.51
C GLY A 487 0.46 -30.02 9.17
N LYS A 488 -0.38 -29.21 9.82
CA LYS A 488 -1.83 -29.14 9.54
C LYS A 488 -2.22 -27.77 8.99
N PRO A 489 -2.94 -27.69 7.86
CA PRO A 489 -3.53 -26.44 7.40
C PRO A 489 -4.45 -25.83 8.46
N VAL A 490 -4.36 -24.52 8.65
CA VAL A 490 -5.20 -23.76 9.58
C VAL A 490 -5.86 -22.57 8.89
N ASN A 491 -6.91 -22.01 9.51
CA ASN A 491 -7.55 -20.81 8.98
C ASN A 491 -6.56 -19.62 9.00
N PRO A 492 -6.27 -19.01 7.83
CA PRO A 492 -5.22 -18.01 7.66
C PRO A 492 -5.63 -16.58 8.06
N LYS A 493 -6.81 -16.40 8.68
CA LYS A 493 -7.36 -15.07 9.04
C LYS A 493 -7.87 -14.99 10.49
N VAL A 494 -7.66 -16.04 11.28
CA VAL A 494 -7.96 -16.07 12.72
C VAL A 494 -6.67 -16.11 13.55
N GLN A 495 -6.80 -15.81 14.84
CA GLN A 495 -5.70 -15.94 15.78
C GLN A 495 -5.46 -17.40 16.15
N HIS A 496 -4.19 -17.78 16.28
CA HIS A 496 -3.73 -19.07 16.75
C HIS A 496 -2.74 -18.89 17.89
N VAL A 497 -2.46 -19.97 18.60
CA VAL A 497 -1.41 -20.01 19.62
C VAL A 497 -0.31 -20.93 19.12
N LEU A 498 0.91 -20.40 19.08
CA LEU A 498 2.13 -21.13 18.77
C LEU A 498 2.83 -21.44 20.10
N ASN A 499 2.72 -22.67 20.58
CA ASN A 499 3.35 -23.13 21.82
C ASN A 499 4.87 -23.34 21.64
N PRO A 500 5.65 -23.39 22.73
CA PRO A 500 7.08 -23.66 22.65
C PRO A 500 7.42 -24.91 21.81
N GLY A 501 8.34 -24.78 20.86
CA GLY A 501 8.78 -25.83 19.94
C GLY A 501 7.86 -26.08 18.75
N GLU A 502 6.66 -25.48 18.72
CA GLU A 502 5.75 -25.60 17.57
C GLU A 502 6.24 -24.75 16.39
N VAL A 503 5.85 -25.17 15.19
CA VAL A 503 6.26 -24.55 13.93
C VAL A 503 5.03 -24.13 13.14
N VAL A 504 5.05 -22.90 12.66
CA VAL A 504 4.16 -22.45 11.60
C VAL A 504 4.93 -22.25 10.30
N GLU A 505 4.43 -22.85 9.22
CA GLU A 505 4.92 -22.67 7.87
C GLU A 505 3.93 -21.85 7.05
N LEU A 506 4.44 -20.85 6.35
CA LEU A 506 3.69 -19.92 5.53
C LEU A 506 4.09 -20.13 4.09
N LEU A 507 3.14 -20.57 3.29
CA LEU A 507 3.28 -20.82 1.87
C LEU A 507 2.56 -19.68 1.13
N THR A 508 3.28 -18.65 0.71
CA THR A 508 2.68 -17.52 -0.02
C THR A 508 2.30 -17.91 -1.45
N PRO A 509 1.18 -17.43 -2.00
CA PRO A 509 0.68 -17.84 -3.32
C PRO A 509 1.64 -17.46 -4.46
N GLY A 510 1.58 -18.19 -5.57
CA GLY A 510 2.26 -17.81 -6.81
C GLY A 510 1.46 -16.81 -7.64
N GLY A 511 2.11 -16.26 -8.68
CA GLY A 511 1.44 -15.44 -9.70
C GLY A 511 0.88 -16.31 -10.84
N GLY A 512 -0.06 -15.78 -11.60
CA GLY A 512 -0.60 -16.43 -12.80
C GLY A 512 0.37 -16.41 -13.98
N GLY A 513 0.27 -17.43 -14.83
CA GLY A 513 1.02 -17.53 -16.08
C GLY A 513 0.40 -16.70 -17.22
N TYR A 514 1.16 -16.51 -18.30
CA TYR A 514 0.71 -15.84 -19.51
C TYR A 514 0.88 -16.75 -20.72
N GLY A 515 -0.16 -16.89 -21.53
CA GLY A 515 -0.15 -17.69 -22.76
C GLY A 515 -0.12 -19.20 -22.50
N PRO A 516 -0.36 -20.04 -23.52
CA PRO A 516 -0.39 -21.50 -23.35
C PRO A 516 0.96 -22.08 -22.91
N ALA A 517 0.97 -22.94 -21.89
CA ALA A 517 2.19 -23.57 -21.35
C ALA A 517 3.00 -24.35 -22.39
N LYS A 518 2.32 -24.99 -23.35
CA LYS A 518 2.95 -25.72 -24.46
C LYS A 518 3.86 -24.86 -25.36
N ASP A 519 3.67 -23.54 -25.34
CA ASP A 519 4.44 -22.61 -26.16
C ASP A 519 5.73 -22.14 -25.43
N ARG A 520 5.93 -22.55 -24.17
CA ARG A 520 7.14 -22.25 -23.40
C ARG A 520 8.38 -22.81 -24.11
N LYS A 521 9.40 -21.97 -24.28
CA LYS A 521 10.67 -22.37 -24.90
C LYS A 521 11.34 -23.47 -24.07
N LYS A 522 11.86 -24.50 -24.75
CA LYS A 522 12.53 -25.65 -24.09
C LYS A 522 13.68 -25.23 -23.18
N ASP A 523 14.49 -24.27 -23.62
CA ASP A 523 15.63 -23.78 -22.82
C ASP A 523 15.17 -23.05 -21.55
N ALA A 524 14.04 -22.32 -21.62
CA ALA A 524 13.46 -21.66 -20.45
C ALA A 524 12.88 -22.69 -19.46
N ALA A 525 12.18 -23.71 -19.97
CA ALA A 525 11.68 -24.81 -19.13
C ALA A 525 12.82 -25.62 -18.46
N ALA A 526 13.93 -25.82 -19.17
CA ALA A 526 15.12 -26.46 -18.60
C ALA A 526 15.78 -25.59 -17.52
N ALA A 527 15.84 -24.27 -17.73
CA ALA A 527 16.33 -23.33 -16.73
C ALA A 527 15.44 -23.33 -15.47
N ASP A 528 14.11 -23.32 -15.61
CA ASP A 528 13.21 -23.38 -14.44
C ASP A 528 13.43 -24.64 -13.60
N LEU A 529 13.67 -25.79 -14.25
CA LEU A 529 13.96 -27.04 -13.56
C LEU A 529 15.33 -27.01 -12.88
N ALA A 530 16.34 -26.42 -13.53
CA ALA A 530 17.67 -26.27 -12.96
C ALA A 530 17.67 -25.32 -11.75
N ASP A 531 16.88 -24.25 -11.81
CA ASP A 531 16.73 -23.26 -10.74
C ASP A 531 15.77 -23.71 -9.63
N GLY A 532 15.09 -24.85 -9.80
CA GLY A 532 14.18 -25.43 -8.81
C GLY A 532 12.82 -24.72 -8.71
N TYR A 533 12.41 -23.96 -9.72
CA TYR A 533 11.10 -23.31 -9.74
C TYR A 533 9.97 -24.27 -10.08
N VAL A 534 10.28 -25.29 -10.88
CA VAL A 534 9.34 -26.31 -11.34
C VAL A 534 9.96 -27.69 -11.15
N THR A 535 9.18 -28.67 -10.70
CA THR A 535 9.61 -30.06 -10.54
C THR A 535 9.41 -30.84 -11.86
N ARG A 536 10.08 -31.99 -11.99
CA ARG A 536 9.91 -32.85 -13.18
C ARG A 536 8.47 -33.35 -13.36
N ALA A 537 7.71 -33.49 -12.28
CA ALA A 537 6.33 -33.95 -12.34
C ALA A 537 5.40 -32.91 -12.98
N ALA A 538 5.75 -31.63 -12.89
CA ALA A 538 4.96 -30.52 -13.41
C ALA A 538 5.29 -30.13 -14.87
N GLN A 539 6.26 -30.79 -15.52
CA GLN A 539 6.62 -30.53 -16.93
C GLN A 539 5.79 -31.34 -17.96
N HIS A 540 4.97 -32.28 -17.49
CA HIS A 540 4.08 -33.12 -18.31
C HIS A 540 2.64 -32.68 -18.15
#